data_AF-A0A6I7XH02-F1
#
_entry.id   AF-A0A6I7XH02-F1
#
_cell.length_a   1.000
_cell.length_b   1.000
_cell.length_c   1.000
_cell.angle_alpha   90.00
_cell.angle_beta   90.00
_cell.angle_gamma   90.00
#
_symmetry.space_group_name_H-M   'P 1'
#
loop_
_entity.id
_entity.type
_entity.pdbx_description
1 polymer ?
#
loop_
_entity_poly.entity_id
_entity_poly.type
_entity_poly.pdbx_seq_one_letter_code
_entity_poly.pdbx_strand_id
1 'polypeptide(L)'
;MQKRIVHFEGLVVFLAAIYMYSLYEFSWIIFWIFLLAPDLSMLAYGINNHLGAKMDIVGVYFKMDTVIMIGLIWTAHIGMDRMFGYGLKYETDFKDTHIQRL
;
A
#
# COMPACT_ATOMS: atom_id res chain seq x y z
N MET A 1 -17.94 -2.41 -16.15
CA MET A 1 -18.58 -1.90 -14.92
C MET A 1 -17.77 -2.20 -13.66
N GLN A 2 -17.20 -3.41 -13.53
CA GLN A 2 -16.46 -3.84 -12.34
C GLN A 2 -15.22 -2.99 -12.00
N LYS A 3 -14.45 -2.51 -12.99
CA LYS A 3 -13.29 -1.62 -12.75
C LYS A 3 -13.63 -0.31 -12.04
N ARG A 4 -14.79 0.29 -12.35
CA ARG A 4 -15.24 1.53 -11.69
C ARG A 4 -15.59 1.30 -10.22
N ILE A 5 -16.08 0.11 -9.88
CA ILE A 5 -16.38 -0.28 -8.50
C ILE A 5 -15.07 -0.41 -7.72
N VAL A 6 -14.07 -1.10 -8.27
CA VAL A 6 -12.76 -1.26 -7.60
C VAL A 6 -12.05 0.08 -7.38
N HIS A 7 -12.13 1.01 -8.34
CA HIS A 7 -11.56 2.34 -8.14
C HIS A 7 -12.29 3.12 -7.03
N PHE A 8 -13.61 2.97 -6.94
CA PHE A 8 -14.40 3.62 -5.91
C PHE A 8 -14.16 3.01 -4.53
N GLU A 9 -14.03 1.68 -4.44
CA GLU A 9 -13.62 0.98 -3.23
C GLU A 9 -12.23 1.44 -2.76
N GLY A 10 -11.27 1.55 -3.69
CA GLY A 10 -9.93 2.08 -3.40
C GLY A 10 -9.98 3.49 -2.83
N LEU A 11 -10.79 4.37 -3.42
CA LEU A 11 -11.01 5.74 -2.94
C LEU A 11 -11.63 5.76 -1.53
N VAL A 12 -12.63 4.92 -1.25
CA VAL A 12 -13.25 4.83 0.08
C VAL A 12 -12.24 4.34 1.12
N VAL A 13 -11.46 3.32 0.80
CA VAL A 13 -10.40 2.81 1.69
C VAL A 13 -9.34 3.86 1.96
N PHE A 14 -8.91 4.60 0.93
CA PHE A 14 -7.94 5.69 1.07
C PHE A 14 -8.43 6.79 2.01
N LEU A 15 -9.66 7.27 1.81
CA LEU A 15 -10.26 8.30 2.65
C LEU A 15 -10.50 7.82 4.08
N ALA A 16 -10.94 6.57 4.26
CA ALA A 16 -11.12 5.99 5.59
C ALA A 16 -9.78 5.89 6.35
N ALA A 17 -8.71 5.50 5.67
CA ALA A 17 -7.37 5.43 6.26
C ALA A 17 -6.85 6.83 6.67
N ILE A 18 -7.05 7.86 5.83
CA ILE A 18 -6.70 9.25 6.18
C ILE A 18 -7.49 9.73 7.39
N TYR A 19 -8.80 9.46 7.42
CA TYR A 19 -9.66 9.85 8.54
C TYR A 19 -9.19 9.20 9.85
N MET A 20 -8.95 7.89 9.84
CA MET A 20 -8.41 7.19 11.01
C MET A 20 -7.04 7.72 11.42
N TYR A 21 -6.15 8.00 10.46
CA TYR A 21 -4.83 8.59 10.73
C TYR A 21 -4.92 9.95 11.43
N SER A 22 -5.90 10.78 11.03
CA SER A 22 -6.15 12.07 11.68
C SER A 22 -6.66 11.95 13.12
N LEU A 23 -7.42 10.89 13.45
CA LEU A 23 -7.95 10.66 14.80
C LEU A 23 -6.85 10.30 15.81
N TYR A 24 -5.77 9.67 15.34
CA TYR A 24 -4.62 9.33 16.17
C TYR A 24 -3.60 10.47 16.30
N GLU A 25 -3.87 11.64 15.70
CA GLU A 25 -3.00 12.82 15.74
C GLU A 25 -1.54 12.55 15.33
N PHE A 26 -1.34 11.58 14.44
CA PHE A 26 -0.02 11.22 13.95
C PHE A 26 0.57 12.29 13.02
N SER A 27 1.90 12.26 12.85
CA SER A 27 2.61 13.25 12.04
C SER A 27 2.31 13.12 10.55
N TRP A 28 1.63 14.12 9.99
CA TRP A 28 1.36 14.22 8.56
C TRP A 28 2.61 14.18 7.67
N ILE A 29 3.76 14.64 8.17
CA ILE A 29 5.02 14.58 7.42
C ILE A 29 5.42 13.11 7.21
N ILE A 30 5.30 12.28 8.24
CA ILE A 30 5.59 10.84 8.15
C ILE A 30 4.60 10.18 7.18
N PHE A 31 3.32 10.53 7.27
CA PHE A 31 2.29 10.04 6.37
C PHE A 31 2.68 10.28 4.90
N TRP A 32 2.95 11.52 4.51
CA TRP A 32 3.26 11.84 3.10
C TRP A 32 4.58 11.24 2.61
N ILE A 33 5.61 11.21 3.46
CA ILE A 33 6.90 10.60 3.10
C ILE A 33 6.72 9.10 2.82
N PHE A 34 6.05 8.37 3.71
CA PHE A 34 5.88 6.92 3.54
C PHE A 34 4.79 6.54 2.52
N LEU A 35 3.80 7.39 2.31
CA LEU A 35 2.79 7.20 1.26
C LEU A 35 3.37 7.37 -0.15
N LEU A 36 4.34 8.27 -0.31
CA LEU A 36 5.02 8.50 -1.59
C LEU A 36 6.35 7.75 -1.70
N ALA A 37 6.77 7.07 -0.62
CA ALA A 37 7.99 6.28 -0.64
C ALA A 37 7.83 5.18 -1.71
N PRO A 38 8.81 5.03 -2.61
CA PRO A 38 8.78 3.95 -3.57
C PRO A 38 8.70 2.63 -2.83
N ASP A 39 7.72 1.82 -3.21
CA ASP A 39 7.47 0.52 -2.64
C ASP A 39 8.80 -0.25 -2.55
N LEU A 40 9.21 -0.67 -1.34
CA LEU A 40 10.47 -1.43 -1.18
C LEU A 40 10.46 -2.69 -2.06
N SER A 41 9.27 -3.21 -2.32
CA SER A 41 8.99 -4.31 -3.24
C SER A 41 9.39 -3.98 -4.69
N MET A 42 9.16 -2.75 -5.17
CA MET A 42 9.59 -2.29 -6.50
C MET A 42 11.11 -2.12 -6.59
N LEU A 43 11.75 -1.62 -5.52
CA LEU A 43 13.21 -1.55 -5.45
C LEU A 43 13.84 -2.96 -5.43
N ALA A 44 13.24 -3.92 -4.71
CA ALA A 44 13.67 -5.31 -4.69
C ALA A 44 13.48 -6.02 -6.05
N TYR A 45 12.39 -5.73 -6.77
CA TYR A 45 12.10 -6.27 -8.11
C TYR A 45 13.17 -5.88 -9.14
N GLY A 46 13.78 -4.70 -9.01
CA GLY A 46 14.85 -4.25 -9.91
C GLY A 46 16.19 -4.97 -9.71
N ILE A 47 16.36 -5.68 -8.59
CA ILE A 47 17.65 -6.27 -8.20
C ILE A 47 17.62 -7.80 -8.28
N ASN A 48 16.56 -8.47 -7.81
CA ASN A 48 16.39 -9.93 -7.97
C ASN A 48 15.00 -10.41 -7.51
N ASN A 49 14.35 -11.27 -8.30
CA ASN A 49 12.97 -11.79 -8.05
C ASN A 49 12.82 -12.62 -6.76
N HIS A 50 13.92 -12.95 -6.06
CA HIS A 50 13.95 -13.85 -4.90
C HIS A 50 14.25 -13.16 -3.55
N LEU A 51 14.54 -11.85 -3.53
CA LEU A 51 14.91 -11.15 -2.29
C LEU A 51 13.77 -10.39 -1.61
N GLY A 52 12.64 -10.21 -2.29
CA GLY A 52 11.45 -9.56 -1.70
C GLY A 52 10.81 -10.34 -0.54
N ALA A 53 11.12 -11.63 -0.39
CA ALA A 53 10.47 -12.53 0.57
C ALA A 53 11.13 -12.63 1.96
N LYS A 54 12.16 -11.82 2.26
CA LYS A 54 12.95 -11.93 3.50
C LYS A 54 12.96 -10.69 4.40
N MET A 55 12.08 -9.72 4.18
CA MET A 55 12.05 -8.48 4.97
C MET A 55 10.96 -8.41 6.04
N ASP A 56 10.42 -9.55 6.50
CA ASP A 56 9.35 -9.59 7.51
C ASP A 56 9.84 -9.89 8.95
N ILE A 57 11.14 -9.73 9.24
CA ILE A 57 11.72 -9.97 10.58
C ILE A 57 12.28 -8.69 11.20
N VAL A 58 11.55 -7.58 11.04
CA VAL A 58 11.73 -6.37 11.85
C VAL A 58 10.37 -5.99 12.37
N GLY A 59 9.75 -6.86 13.18
CA GLY A 59 8.46 -6.61 13.87
C GLY A 59 8.57 -6.66 15.39
N VAL A 60 9.74 -6.99 15.93
CA VAL A 60 9.91 -7.39 17.34
C VAL A 60 10.03 -6.20 18.31
N TYR A 61 10.03 -4.95 17.82
CA TYR A 61 10.23 -3.74 18.64
C TYR A 61 9.15 -2.66 18.48
N PHE A 62 7.98 -3.00 17.94
CA PHE A 62 6.96 -1.98 17.66
C PHE A 62 6.09 -1.69 18.88
N LYS A 63 6.08 -0.42 19.29
CA LYS A 63 5.01 0.13 20.14
C LYS A 63 3.68 0.03 19.37
N MET A 64 2.56 -0.22 20.07
CA MET A 64 1.25 -0.38 19.41
C MET A 64 0.91 0.79 18.48
N ASP A 65 1.23 2.02 18.88
CA ASP A 65 0.98 3.22 18.06
C ASP A 65 1.78 3.21 16.75
N THR A 66 3.02 2.72 16.77
CA THR A 66 3.85 2.65 15.56
C THR A 66 3.33 1.60 14.58
N VAL A 67 2.81 0.47 15.07
CA VAL A 67 2.16 -0.55 14.22
C VAL A 67 0.92 0.03 13.56
N ILE A 68 0.07 0.72 14.33
CA ILE A 68 -1.16 1.34 13.83
C ILE A 68 -0.81 2.41 12.79
N MET A 69 0.17 3.27 13.08
CA MET A 69 0.62 4.31 12.15
C MET A 69 1.07 3.72 10.81
N ILE A 70 1.94 2.71 10.84
CA ILE A 70 2.44 2.05 9.62
C ILE A 70 1.31 1.32 8.89
N GLY A 71 0.45 0.60 9.63
CA GLY A 71 -0.69 -0.11 9.04
C GLY A 71 -1.68 0.84 8.36
N LEU A 72 -1.94 2.02 8.94
CA LEU A 72 -2.80 3.04 8.35
C LEU A 72 -2.18 3.66 7.09
N ILE A 73 -0.88 3.97 7.13
CA ILE A 73 -0.16 4.48 5.94
C ILE A 73 -0.18 3.44 4.83
N TRP A 74 0.07 2.17 5.16
CA TRP A 74 0.08 1.10 4.17
C TRP A 74 -1.32 0.83 3.59
N THR A 75 -2.36 0.89 4.42
CA THR A 75 -3.76 0.77 3.98
C THR A 75 -4.14 1.93 3.05
N ALA A 76 -3.71 3.15 3.37
CA ALA A 76 -3.90 4.32 2.51
C ALA A 76 -3.19 4.13 1.16
N HIS A 77 -1.95 3.63 1.17
CA HIS A 77 -1.19 3.33 -0.05
C HIS A 77 -1.91 2.32 -0.95
N ILE A 78 -2.38 1.20 -0.38
CA ILE A 78 -3.15 0.18 -1.11
C ILE A 78 -4.46 0.76 -1.67
N GLY A 79 -5.15 1.60 -0.90
CA GLY A 79 -6.36 2.28 -1.37
C GLY A 79 -6.09 3.20 -2.56
N MET A 80 -5.01 3.97 -2.49
CA MET A 80 -4.54 4.84 -3.58
C MET A 80 -4.17 4.04 -4.83
N ASP A 81 -3.43 2.94 -4.66
CA ASP A 81 -3.05 2.05 -5.76
C ASP A 81 -4.28 1.50 -6.48
N ARG A 82 -5.25 0.99 -5.72
CA ARG A 82 -6.52 0.46 -6.27
C ARG A 82 -7.36 1.54 -6.93
N MET A 83 -7.33 2.77 -6.40
CA MET A 83 -7.99 3.93 -7.02
C MET A 83 -7.40 4.24 -8.41
N PHE A 84 -6.08 4.18 -8.55
CA PHE A 84 -5.40 4.39 -9.84
C PHE A 84 -5.41 3.17 -10.76
N GLY A 85 -5.99 2.05 -10.33
CA GLY A 85 -6.12 0.83 -11.13
C GLY A 85 -4.91 -0.11 -11.05
N TYR A 86 -4.01 0.13 -10.11
CA TYR A 86 -2.98 -0.84 -9.73
C TYR A 86 -3.62 -1.96 -8.90
N GLY A 87 -3.31 -3.21 -9.26
CA GLY A 87 -3.83 -4.39 -8.61
C GLY A 87 -2.74 -5.44 -8.45
N LEU A 88 -3.08 -6.56 -7.79
CA LEU A 88 -2.16 -7.68 -7.63
C LEU A 88 -1.58 -8.09 -8.99
N LYS A 89 -0.25 -8.06 -9.09
CA LYS A 89 0.50 -8.42 -10.29
C LYS A 89 0.58 -9.95 -10.39
N TYR A 90 0.36 -10.48 -11.59
CA TYR A 90 0.66 -11.88 -11.88
C TYR A 90 2.14 -12.04 -12.26
N GLU A 91 2.69 -13.24 -12.08
CA GLU A 91 4.10 -13.53 -12.38
C GLU A 91 4.45 -13.41 -13.88
N THR A 92 3.46 -13.23 -14.75
CA THR A 92 3.59 -13.24 -16.21
C THR A 92 4.13 -11.92 -16.80
N ASP A 93 3.67 -10.76 -16.33
CA ASP A 93 4.12 -9.46 -16.86
C ASP A 93 3.86 -8.36 -15.81
N PHE A 94 4.72 -7.34 -15.77
CA PHE A 94 4.62 -6.19 -14.85
C PHE A 94 3.30 -5.43 -15.02
N LYS A 95 2.75 -5.41 -16.24
CA LYS A 95 1.47 -4.77 -16.53
C LYS A 95 0.27 -5.68 -16.22
N ASP A 96 0.45 -6.99 -16.14
CA ASP A 96 -0.64 -7.96 -15.99
C ASP A 96 -1.13 -8.00 -14.54
N THR A 97 -2.12 -7.18 -14.23
CA THR A 97 -2.74 -7.10 -12.92
C THR A 97 -4.14 -7.72 -12.91
N HIS A 98 -4.57 -8.20 -11.74
CA HIS A 98 -5.94 -8.69 -11.53
C HIS A 98 -7.02 -7.68 -12.00
N ILE A 99 -6.77 -6.38 -11.91
CA ILE A 99 -7.71 -5.34 -12.36
C ILE A 99 -7.79 -5.26 -13.89
N GLN A 100 -6.74 -5.64 -14.61
CA GLN A 100 -6.77 -5.67 -16.06
C GLN A 100 -7.54 -6.87 -16.62
N ARG A 101 -7.57 -7.99 -15.88
CA ARG A 101 -8.29 -9.22 -16.26
C ARG A 101 -9.78 -9.24 -15.89
N LEU A 102 -10.25 -8.25 -15.10
CA LEU A 102 -11.68 -7.91 -14.90
C LEU A 102 -12.24 -7.13 -16.10
#